data_AF-A0A0K8RB77-F1
#
_entry.id   AF-A0A0K8RB77-F1
#
_cell.length_a   1.000
_cell.length_b   1.000
_cell.length_c   1.000
_cell.angle_alpha   90.00
_cell.angle_beta   90.00
_cell.angle_gamma   90.00
#
_symmetry.space_group_name_H-M   'P 1'
#
loop_
_entity.id
_entity.type
_entity.pdbx_description
1 polymer ?
#
loop_
_entity_poly.entity_id
_entity_poly.type
_entity_poly.pdbx_seq_one_letter_code
_entity_poly.pdbx_strand_id
1 'polypeptide(L)'
;MKIIGFVLISTFVVTVATAKSSPMTAHKHRMRIQTDKFEQECRWWHNYYRGMHHVPKTRIKQKTYTKSAQYWANQSRSSKIWPAYSHSPASRKLGENIYWYTTSSARYKVSAKIAITYWYEEKK
;
A
#
# COMPACT_ATOMS: atom_id res chain seq x y z
N MET A 1 -6.93 -72.94 -11.04
CA MET A 1 -7.54 -71.59 -11.11
C MET A 1 -6.41 -70.56 -11.12
N LYS A 2 -6.27 -69.76 -12.20
CA LYS A 2 -5.23 -68.73 -12.32
C LYS A 2 -5.87 -67.37 -12.09
N ILE A 3 -5.49 -66.68 -11.02
CA ILE A 3 -5.96 -65.32 -10.71
C ILE A 3 -5.05 -64.36 -11.48
N ILE A 4 -5.61 -63.73 -12.51
CA ILE A 4 -4.93 -62.69 -13.30
C ILE A 4 -5.11 -61.38 -12.53
N GLY A 5 -4.03 -60.91 -11.91
CA GLY A 5 -4.00 -59.60 -11.24
C GLY A 5 -3.84 -58.48 -12.27
N PHE A 6 -4.84 -57.61 -12.38
CA PHE A 6 -4.75 -56.36 -13.13
C PHE A 6 -4.10 -55.29 -12.25
N VAL A 7 -2.88 -54.87 -12.60
CA VAL A 7 -2.21 -53.71 -11.99
C VAL A 7 -2.65 -52.46 -12.75
N LEU A 8 -3.54 -51.67 -12.17
CA LEU A 8 -3.89 -50.34 -12.69
C LEU A 8 -2.79 -49.35 -12.29
N ILE A 9 -1.85 -49.09 -13.21
CA ILE A 9 -0.87 -48.01 -13.05
C ILE A 9 -1.60 -46.69 -13.35
N SER A 10 -2.09 -46.05 -12.29
CA SER A 10 -2.64 -44.69 -12.35
C SER A 10 -1.49 -43.71 -12.57
N THR A 11 -1.32 -43.25 -13.81
CA THR A 11 -0.37 -42.18 -14.14
C THR A 11 -0.98 -40.84 -13.72
N PHE A 12 -0.55 -40.36 -12.56
CA PHE A 12 -0.90 -39.03 -12.06
C PHE A 12 -0.09 -37.98 -12.81
N VAL A 13 -0.64 -37.42 -13.88
CA VAL A 13 -0.02 -36.28 -14.60
C VAL A 13 -0.23 -35.03 -13.75
N VAL A 14 0.81 -34.63 -13.01
CA VAL A 14 0.83 -33.33 -12.31
C VAL A 14 1.11 -32.23 -13.33
N THR A 15 0.07 -31.60 -13.84
CA THR A 15 0.19 -30.36 -14.63
C THR A 15 0.47 -29.20 -13.69
N VAL A 16 1.73 -28.78 -13.60
CA VAL A 16 2.11 -27.55 -12.91
C VAL A 16 1.62 -26.36 -13.72
N ALA A 17 0.48 -25.80 -13.34
CA ALA A 17 -0.03 -24.56 -13.91
C ALA A 17 0.83 -23.38 -13.43
N THR A 18 1.84 -22.99 -14.22
CA THR A 18 2.56 -21.74 -14.00
C THR A 18 1.65 -20.58 -14.39
N ALA A 19 1.05 -19.90 -13.43
CA ALA A 19 0.26 -18.70 -13.67
C ALA A 19 1.18 -17.57 -14.18
N LYS A 20 1.22 -17.34 -15.50
CA LYS A 20 1.86 -16.16 -16.10
C LYS A 20 1.07 -14.93 -15.65
N SER A 21 1.70 -14.06 -14.85
CA SER A 21 1.09 -12.79 -14.44
C SER A 21 0.79 -11.93 -15.66
N SER A 22 -0.47 -11.50 -15.80
CA SER A 22 -0.94 -10.68 -16.93
C SER A 22 -0.17 -9.35 -17.02
N PRO A 23 0.23 -8.89 -18.23
CA PRO A 23 1.03 -7.67 -18.39
C PRO A 23 0.29 -6.43 -17.89
N MET A 24 0.96 -5.63 -17.07
CA MET A 24 0.39 -4.37 -16.54
C MET A 24 0.26 -3.33 -17.64
N THR A 25 -0.88 -2.64 -17.70
CA THR A 25 -1.08 -1.49 -18.60
C THR A 25 -0.13 -0.34 -18.25
N ALA A 26 0.25 0.48 -19.24
CA ALA A 26 1.16 1.61 -19.05
C ALA A 26 0.67 2.60 -17.98
N HIS A 27 -0.65 2.82 -17.90
CA HIS A 27 -1.27 3.61 -16.83
C HIS A 27 -1.00 3.02 -15.44
N LYS A 28 -1.22 1.71 -15.27
CA LYS A 28 -0.99 1.01 -14.00
C LYS A 28 0.48 1.01 -13.61
N HIS A 29 1.38 0.89 -14.59
CA HIS A 29 2.83 0.99 -14.38
C HIS A 29 3.25 2.40 -13.91
N ARG A 30 2.79 3.45 -14.60
CA ARG A 30 3.04 4.85 -14.21
C ARG A 30 2.52 5.17 -12.81
N MET A 31 1.31 4.71 -12.47
CA MET A 31 0.74 4.88 -11.14
C MET A 31 1.59 4.19 -10.08
N ARG A 32 2.03 2.96 -10.34
CA ARG A 32 2.93 2.22 -9.43
C ARG A 32 4.25 2.96 -9.19
N ILE A 33 4.91 3.47 -10.24
CA ILE A 33 6.15 4.25 -10.09
C ILE A 33 5.90 5.50 -9.23
N GLN A 34 4.78 6.20 -9.44
CA GLN A 34 4.44 7.38 -8.62
C GLN A 34 4.19 7.01 -7.16
N THR A 35 3.47 5.92 -6.89
CA THR A 35 3.26 5.41 -5.54
C THR A 35 4.59 5.02 -4.88
N ASP A 36 5.46 4.32 -5.60
CA ASP A 36 6.77 3.89 -5.10
C ASP A 36 7.65 5.11 -4.76
N LYS A 37 7.59 6.19 -5.55
CA LYS A 37 8.29 7.45 -5.24
C LYS A 37 7.71 8.14 -4.00
N PHE A 38 6.38 8.27 -3.94
CA PHE A 38 5.71 8.91 -2.80
C PHE A 38 5.95 8.15 -1.49
N GLU A 39 5.91 6.82 -1.50
CA GLU A 39 6.24 5.99 -0.32
C GLU A 39 7.66 6.25 0.19
N GLN A 40 8.64 6.35 -0.73
CA GLN A 40 10.02 6.62 -0.38
C GLN A 40 10.19 8.01 0.23
N GLU A 41 9.57 9.03 -0.36
CA GLU A 41 9.57 10.39 0.20
C GLU A 41 8.92 10.42 1.59
N CYS A 42 7.80 9.71 1.78
CA CYS A 42 7.16 9.60 3.09
C CYS A 42 8.12 9.01 4.13
N ARG A 43 8.79 7.90 3.81
CA ARG A 43 9.75 7.27 4.73
C ARG A 43 10.92 8.19 5.05
N TRP A 44 11.42 8.90 4.04
CA TRP A 44 12.56 9.81 4.21
C TRP A 44 12.23 10.92 5.20
N TRP A 45 11.10 11.64 5.02
CA TRP A 45 10.73 12.78 5.88
C TRP A 45 10.37 12.34 7.31
N HIS A 46 9.72 11.19 7.49
CA HIS A 46 9.55 10.63 8.83
C HIS A 46 10.90 10.38 9.52
N ASN A 47 11.85 9.77 8.81
CA ASN A 47 13.16 9.46 9.37
C ASN A 47 14.03 10.69 9.60
N TYR A 48 13.86 11.75 8.79
CA TYR A 48 14.48 13.05 9.02
C TYR A 48 14.06 13.61 10.39
N TYR A 49 12.76 13.74 10.63
CA TYR A 49 12.25 14.27 11.90
C TYR A 49 12.49 13.35 13.09
N ARG A 50 12.45 12.02 12.90
CA ARG A 50 12.86 11.06 13.93
C ARG A 50 14.32 11.22 14.33
N GLY A 51 15.20 11.49 13.37
CA GLY A 51 16.61 11.80 13.61
C GLY A 51 16.79 13.02 14.50
N MET A 52 15.99 14.07 14.29
CA MET A 52 15.99 15.28 15.13
C MET A 52 15.62 15.00 16.59
N HIS A 53 14.85 13.93 16.85
CA HIS A 53 14.50 13.48 18.21
C HIS A 53 15.39 12.34 18.72
N HIS A 54 16.47 12.01 18.01
CA HIS A 54 17.40 10.92 18.35
C HIS A 54 16.71 9.55 18.51
N VAL A 55 15.58 9.32 17.83
CA VAL A 55 14.88 8.03 17.88
C VAL A 55 15.25 7.15 16.67
N PRO A 56 15.27 5.81 16.81
CA PRO A 56 15.66 4.92 15.72
C PRO A 56 14.84 5.11 14.43
N LYS A 57 15.47 4.96 13.26
CA LYS A 57 14.77 5.06 11.97
C LYS A 57 13.73 3.95 11.82
N THR A 58 12.55 4.26 11.30
CA THR A 58 11.56 3.25 10.94
C THR A 58 11.95 2.58 9.63
N ARG A 59 11.84 1.24 9.63
CA ARG A 59 12.20 0.40 8.48
C ARG A 59 11.04 0.12 7.53
N ILE A 60 9.87 0.75 7.70
CA ILE A 60 8.60 0.35 7.08
C ILE A 60 8.77 0.05 5.58
N LYS A 61 8.87 -1.24 5.25
CA LYS A 61 8.81 -1.84 3.91
C LYS A 61 7.63 -2.81 3.83
N GLN A 62 6.61 -2.59 4.64
CA GLN A 62 5.54 -3.55 4.76
C GLN A 62 4.43 -3.11 3.82
N LYS A 63 4.46 -3.68 2.61
CA LYS A 63 3.50 -3.46 1.51
C LYS A 63 2.04 -3.45 1.98
N THR A 64 1.71 -4.16 3.06
CA THR A 64 0.36 -4.17 3.64
C THR A 64 -0.06 -2.80 4.18
N TYR A 65 0.82 -2.01 4.80
CA TYR A 65 0.50 -0.64 5.25
C TYR A 65 0.22 0.28 4.06
N THR A 66 1.09 0.29 3.05
CA THR A 66 0.89 1.10 1.83
C THR A 66 -0.42 0.74 1.14
N LYS A 67 -0.73 -0.57 1.02
CA LYS A 67 -2.01 -1.04 0.46
C LYS A 67 -3.22 -0.59 1.27
N SER A 68 -3.16 -0.70 2.60
CA SER A 68 -4.25 -0.28 3.48
C SER A 68 -4.48 1.22 3.41
N ALA A 69 -3.41 2.01 3.45
CA ALA A 69 -3.46 3.47 3.34
C ALA A 69 -4.03 3.90 1.98
N GLN A 70 -3.58 3.29 0.89
CA GLN A 70 -4.09 3.59 -0.45
C GLN A 70 -5.55 3.19 -0.62
N TYR A 71 -5.97 2.05 -0.04
CA TYR A 71 -7.36 1.63 -0.03
C TYR A 71 -8.23 2.66 0.69
N TRP A 72 -7.83 3.09 1.88
CA TRP A 72 -8.59 4.08 2.65
C TRP A 72 -8.68 5.43 1.92
N ALA A 73 -7.57 5.93 1.38
CA ALA A 73 -7.56 7.17 0.60
C ALA A 73 -8.54 7.14 -0.60
N ASN A 74 -8.64 5.99 -1.28
CA ASN A 74 -9.60 5.82 -2.38
C ASN A 74 -11.06 5.84 -1.90
N GLN A 75 -11.34 5.26 -0.74
CA GLN A 75 -12.67 5.25 -0.14
C GLN A 75 -13.08 6.66 0.31
N SER A 76 -12.19 7.39 0.97
CA SER A 76 -12.41 8.79 1.38
C SER A 76 -12.64 9.70 0.16
N ARG A 77 -11.84 9.56 -0.91
CA ARG A 77 -12.01 10.33 -2.16
C ARG A 77 -13.35 10.06 -2.85
N SER A 78 -13.83 8.82 -2.79
CA SER A 78 -15.07 8.44 -3.48
C SER A 78 -16.34 8.85 -2.71
N SER A 79 -16.19 9.58 -1.59
CA SER A 79 -17.26 9.95 -0.65
C SER A 79 -18.14 8.76 -0.21
N LYS A 80 -17.60 7.54 -0.31
CA LYS A 80 -18.29 6.31 0.14
C LYS A 80 -18.38 6.23 1.66
N ILE A 81 -17.73 7.15 2.36
CA ILE A 81 -17.57 7.16 3.81
C ILE A 81 -17.84 8.58 4.29
N TRP A 82 -18.73 8.70 5.29
CA TRP A 82 -19.06 9.93 5.98
C TRP A 82 -18.72 9.81 7.49
N PRO A 83 -18.08 10.81 8.12
CA PRO A 83 -17.53 12.01 7.48
C PRO A 83 -16.35 11.68 6.57
N ALA A 84 -16.21 12.44 5.49
CA ALA A 84 -15.04 12.36 4.62
C ALA A 84 -13.79 12.61 5.49
N TYR A 85 -12.73 11.83 5.24
CA TYR A 85 -11.46 11.94 5.97
C TYR A 85 -11.48 11.44 7.43
N SER A 86 -12.45 10.59 7.80
CA SER A 86 -12.43 9.85 9.07
C SER A 86 -11.31 8.82 9.15
N HIS A 87 -10.97 8.40 10.36
CA HIS A 87 -10.00 7.31 10.58
C HIS A 87 -10.48 5.96 10.03
N SER A 88 -9.54 5.17 9.49
CA SER A 88 -9.85 3.83 9.00
C SER A 88 -10.11 2.85 10.14
N PRO A 89 -10.85 1.74 9.92
CA PRO A 89 -10.95 0.66 10.92
C PRO A 89 -9.57 0.08 11.31
N ALA A 90 -8.59 0.15 10.40
CA ALA A 90 -7.23 -0.33 10.63
C ALA A 90 -6.43 0.57 11.60
N SER A 91 -6.82 1.84 11.77
CA SER A 91 -6.18 2.79 12.69
C SER A 91 -6.07 2.24 14.11
N ARG A 92 -7.08 1.46 14.56
CA ARG A 92 -7.12 0.82 15.89
C ARG A 92 -5.94 -0.12 16.18
N LYS A 93 -5.25 -0.61 15.15
CA LYS A 93 -4.13 -1.55 15.27
C LYS A 93 -2.80 -0.97 14.78
N LEU A 94 -2.82 -0.05 13.81
CA LEU A 94 -1.63 0.34 13.05
C LEU A 94 -1.16 1.77 13.31
N GLY A 95 -1.96 2.61 13.99
CA GLY A 95 -1.77 4.06 14.02
C GLY A 95 -2.07 4.69 12.65
N GLU A 96 -2.53 5.93 12.61
CA GLU A 96 -2.91 6.59 11.35
C GLU A 96 -2.85 8.11 11.46
N ASN A 97 -2.23 8.75 10.47
CA ASN A 97 -2.35 10.18 10.23
C ASN A 97 -3.01 10.41 8.87
N ILE A 98 -3.90 11.40 8.79
CA ILE A 98 -4.61 11.78 7.56
C ILE A 98 -4.25 13.23 7.23
N TYR A 99 -3.89 13.47 5.98
CA TYR A 99 -3.66 14.81 5.43
C TYR A 99 -4.54 14.95 4.20
N TRP A 100 -5.26 16.06 4.12
CA TRP A 100 -6.08 16.42 2.98
C TRP A 100 -5.99 17.92 2.75
N TYR A 101 -6.27 18.34 1.54
CA TYR A 101 -6.30 19.74 1.14
C TYR A 101 -7.29 19.87 -0.04
N THR A 102 -7.87 21.05 -0.19
CA THR A 102 -8.75 21.36 -1.32
C THR A 102 -8.01 22.28 -2.28
N THR A 103 -8.14 22.04 -3.60
CA THR A 103 -7.59 22.92 -4.63
C THR A 103 -8.46 22.89 -5.88
N SER A 104 -8.46 23.99 -6.64
CA SER A 104 -9.04 24.08 -7.97
C SER A 104 -8.10 23.55 -9.07
N SER A 105 -6.82 23.32 -8.76
CA SER A 105 -5.84 22.84 -9.75
C SER A 105 -5.86 21.32 -9.88
N ALA A 106 -6.32 20.82 -11.03
CA ALA A 106 -6.29 19.40 -11.37
C ALA A 106 -4.87 18.80 -11.50
N ARG A 107 -3.83 19.64 -11.56
CA ARG A 107 -2.42 19.22 -11.69
C ARG A 107 -1.70 19.14 -10.36
N TYR A 108 -2.27 19.71 -9.30
CA TYR A 108 -1.62 19.67 -8.00
C TYR A 108 -1.51 18.24 -7.50
N LYS A 109 -0.34 17.89 -6.98
CA LYS A 109 -0.11 16.64 -6.26
C LYS A 109 0.47 16.97 -4.91
N VAL A 110 -0.11 16.38 -3.86
CA VAL A 110 0.43 16.49 -2.50
C VAL A 110 1.85 15.93 -2.50
N SER A 111 2.80 16.72 -1.98
CA SER A 111 4.14 16.24 -1.65
C SER A 111 4.12 15.58 -0.28
N ALA A 112 4.83 14.46 -0.14
CA ALA A 112 5.02 13.80 1.15
C ALA A 112 5.66 14.74 2.20
N LYS A 113 6.56 15.63 1.77
CA LYS A 113 7.20 16.64 2.64
C LYS A 113 6.16 17.51 3.33
N ILE A 114 5.19 18.01 2.57
CA ILE A 114 4.17 18.95 3.06
C ILE A 114 3.32 18.27 4.14
N ALA A 115 2.77 17.09 3.82
CA ALA A 115 1.92 16.36 4.76
C ALA A 115 2.65 15.99 6.06
N ILE A 116 3.91 15.53 5.97
CA ILE A 116 4.67 15.09 7.15
C ILE A 116 5.15 16.28 7.98
N THR A 117 5.53 17.39 7.33
CA THR A 117 5.90 18.62 8.03
C THR A 117 4.70 19.18 8.78
N TYR A 118 3.52 19.19 8.14
CA TYR A 118 2.27 19.58 8.79
C TYR A 118 2.02 18.79 10.09
N TRP A 119 2.11 17.46 10.06
CA TRP A 119 1.94 16.65 11.29
C TRP A 119 3.07 16.84 12.30
N TYR A 120 4.30 17.11 11.84
CA TYR A 120 5.43 17.36 12.73
C TYR A 120 5.28 18.68 13.48
N GLU A 121 4.74 19.70 12.82
CA GLU A 121 4.52 21.05 13.36
C GLU A 121 3.31 21.14 14.29
N GLU A 122 2.49 20.08 14.41
CA GLU A 122 1.43 19.99 15.44
C GLU A 122 1.99 19.98 16.88
N LYS A 123 3.30 19.80 17.03
CA LYS A 123 4.00 19.89 18.33
C LYS A 123 3.89 21.30 18.88
N LYS A 124 3.06 21.46 19.90
CA LYS A 124 3.03 22.61 20.81
C LYS A 124 3.77 22.29 22.10
#